data_AF-A0A553DW61-F1
#
_entry.id   AF-A0A553DW61-F1
#
_cell.length_a   1.000
_cell.length_b   1.000
_cell.length_c   1.000
_cell.angle_alpha   90.00
_cell.angle_beta   90.00
_cell.angle_gamma   90.00
#
_symmetry.space_group_name_H-M   'P 1'
#
loop_
_entity.id
_entity.type
_entity.pdbx_description
1 polymer ?
#
loop_
_entity_poly.entity_id
_entity_poly.type
_entity_poly.pdbx_seq_one_letter_code
_entity_poly.pdbx_strand_id
1 'polypeptide(L)'
;MRAMTLKNKLFPLILILTFLNSCSQKEAKKPVPVAVKKTTKIVPVSLNSKKEEAIKRIAFNDNINDLAKELNKFIHEGFTAISSTSGDLNKDHYLDYILVLKKNDEATVIHDDDSPSKRPLLILLGLADKTFTLAAKSENAVYCIDCGGMMGDPFVEVVIKNGYFTIEHYGGSAWRWTRNITFKYDAKENYWFLHKIISESFHAPDSENVATTMETKKDFGKVPFEKFDIYKED
;
A
#
# COMPACT_ATOMS: atom_id res chain seq x y z
N MET A 1 53.25 -31.01 0.45
CA MET A 1 53.77 -30.68 1.79
C MET A 1 53.02 -29.44 2.27
N ARG A 2 52.34 -29.52 3.44
CA ARG A 2 51.53 -28.48 4.14
C ARG A 2 50.24 -28.05 3.42
N ALA A 3 49.02 -28.43 3.80
CA ALA A 3 48.29 -28.54 5.08
C ALA A 3 47.85 -27.19 5.70
N MET A 4 46.60 -27.20 6.20
CA MET A 4 45.89 -26.24 7.07
C MET A 4 45.18 -25.06 6.35
N THR A 5 43.92 -24.69 6.63
CA THR A 5 43.00 -25.07 7.72
C THR A 5 41.56 -24.68 7.38
N LEU A 6 40.62 -25.59 7.66
CA LEU A 6 39.18 -25.39 7.69
C LEU A 6 38.83 -24.62 8.98
N LYS A 7 38.18 -23.44 8.88
CA LYS A 7 37.67 -22.74 10.07
C LYS A 7 36.26 -23.25 10.41
N ASN A 8 36.20 -24.09 11.44
CA ASN A 8 34.98 -24.48 12.14
C ASN A 8 34.22 -23.24 12.64
N LYS A 9 32.93 -23.14 12.32
CA LYS A 9 32.00 -22.23 13.00
C LYS A 9 31.50 -22.92 14.26
N LEU A 10 31.96 -22.43 15.41
CA LEU A 10 31.52 -22.83 16.74
C LEU A 10 30.14 -22.20 16.99
N PHE A 11 29.10 -23.05 17.12
CA PHE A 11 27.78 -22.65 17.61
C PHE A 11 27.84 -22.50 19.13
N PRO A 12 27.45 -21.36 19.72
CA PRO A 12 27.20 -21.31 21.15
C PRO A 12 25.79 -21.83 21.41
N LEU A 13 25.73 -22.96 22.11
CA LEU A 13 24.53 -23.53 22.73
C LEU A 13 24.12 -22.60 23.89
N ILE A 14 23.13 -21.73 23.65
CA ILE A 14 22.56 -20.89 24.71
C ILE A 14 21.56 -21.74 25.50
N LEU A 15 22.00 -22.12 26.70
CA LEU A 15 21.22 -22.73 27.77
C LEU A 15 20.23 -21.69 28.31
N ILE A 16 18.96 -21.74 27.89
CA ILE A 16 17.90 -20.90 28.47
C ILE A 16 17.43 -21.56 29.77
N LEU A 17 17.85 -20.98 30.90
CA LEU A 17 17.33 -21.27 32.24
C LEU A 17 15.82 -20.99 32.28
N THR A 18 15.04 -22.03 32.58
CA THR A 18 13.64 -21.92 32.96
C THR A 18 13.51 -21.29 34.35
N PHE A 19 13.11 -20.02 34.41
CA PHE A 19 12.59 -19.42 35.64
C PHE A 19 11.08 -19.68 35.73
N LEU A 20 10.71 -20.62 36.59
CA LEU A 20 9.36 -20.78 37.11
C LEU A 20 9.01 -19.57 37.99
N ASN A 21 8.29 -18.60 37.42
CA ASN A 21 7.55 -17.63 38.22
C ASN A 21 6.10 -18.08 38.35
N SER A 22 5.82 -18.67 39.52
CA SER A 22 4.50 -18.80 40.10
C SER A 22 3.91 -17.40 40.29
N CYS A 23 2.79 -17.10 39.64
CA CYS A 23 1.97 -15.95 40.00
C CYS A 23 0.52 -16.40 40.14
N SER A 24 0.00 -16.12 41.33
CA SER A 24 -1.28 -16.53 41.88
C SER A 24 -2.46 -16.08 41.03
N GLN A 25 -3.42 -16.98 40.84
CA GLN A 25 -4.74 -16.71 40.26
C GLN A 25 -5.45 -15.60 41.04
N LYS A 26 -5.90 -14.56 40.33
CA LYS A 26 -7.03 -13.72 40.74
C LYS A 26 -8.14 -13.92 39.72
N GLU A 27 -9.24 -14.51 40.17
CA GLU A 27 -10.44 -14.74 39.38
C GLU A 27 -11.05 -13.41 38.91
N ALA A 28 -11.20 -13.25 37.59
CA ALA A 28 -12.03 -12.22 37.00
C ALA A 28 -13.49 -12.70 36.98
N LYS A 29 -14.37 -11.91 37.60
CA LYS A 29 -15.82 -12.16 37.66
C LYS A 29 -16.43 -12.23 36.26
N LYS A 30 -17.18 -13.30 35.99
CA LYS A 30 -18.04 -13.46 34.81
C LYS A 30 -19.14 -12.37 34.81
N PRO A 31 -19.37 -11.65 33.70
CA PRO A 31 -20.58 -10.85 33.57
C PRO A 31 -21.79 -11.76 33.37
N VAL A 32 -22.77 -11.59 34.27
CA VAL A 32 -24.11 -12.19 34.23
C VAL A 32 -24.90 -11.61 33.05
N PRO A 33 -25.71 -12.41 32.33
CA PRO A 33 -26.52 -11.93 31.23
C PRO A 33 -27.67 -11.06 31.75
N VAL A 34 -27.68 -9.78 31.40
CA VAL A 34 -28.84 -8.91 31.60
C VAL A 34 -29.77 -9.09 30.41
N ALA A 35 -30.87 -9.81 30.64
CA ALA A 35 -32.00 -9.89 29.74
C ALA A 35 -32.69 -8.52 29.62
N VAL A 36 -32.60 -7.88 28.45
CA VAL A 36 -33.44 -6.73 28.11
C VAL A 36 -34.69 -7.24 27.41
N LYS A 37 -35.83 -7.09 28.09
CA LYS A 37 -37.17 -7.42 27.61
C LYS A 37 -37.52 -6.62 26.36
N LYS A 38 -37.96 -7.30 25.31
CA LYS A 38 -38.71 -6.72 24.18
C LYS A 38 -40.03 -6.16 24.70
N THR A 39 -40.26 -4.86 24.53
CA THR A 39 -41.62 -4.31 24.46
C THR A 39 -41.69 -3.33 23.30
N THR A 40 -42.43 -3.74 22.28
CA THR A 40 -42.76 -3.00 21.09
C THR A 40 -43.66 -1.81 21.42
N LYS A 41 -43.23 -0.59 21.09
CA LYS A 41 -44.11 0.54 20.77
C LYS A 41 -43.63 1.15 19.47
N ILE A 42 -44.40 0.91 18.41
CA ILE A 42 -44.24 1.52 17.10
C ILE A 42 -44.72 2.97 17.27
N VAL A 43 -43.80 3.92 17.19
CA VAL A 43 -44.11 5.34 16.99
C VAL A 43 -43.64 5.66 15.58
N PRO A 44 -44.50 6.18 14.68
CA PRO A 44 -44.08 6.51 13.32
C PRO A 44 -43.13 7.71 13.40
N VAL A 45 -41.84 7.47 13.23
CA VAL A 45 -40.86 8.54 13.05
C VAL A 45 -40.98 9.03 11.62
N SER A 46 -41.54 10.23 11.49
CA SER A 46 -41.63 11.02 10.27
C SER A 46 -40.24 11.16 9.63
N LEU A 47 -40.12 10.68 8.39
CA LEU A 47 -39.00 10.98 7.50
C LEU A 47 -39.02 12.47 7.18
N ASN A 48 -38.18 13.24 7.87
CA ASN A 48 -37.90 14.61 7.47
C ASN A 48 -36.56 14.62 6.72
N SER A 49 -36.66 14.85 5.41
CA SER A 49 -35.55 14.96 4.47
C SER A 49 -34.56 16.05 4.89
N LYS A 50 -33.40 15.65 5.39
CA LYS A 50 -32.22 16.52 5.53
C LYS A 50 -31.09 15.91 4.71
N LYS A 51 -30.79 16.61 3.62
CA LYS A 51 -29.55 16.68 2.83
C LYS A 51 -28.48 15.65 3.25
N GLU A 52 -28.32 14.64 2.42
CA GLU A 52 -27.23 13.65 2.46
C GLU A 52 -25.91 14.40 2.32
N GLU A 53 -25.27 14.65 3.46
CA GLU A 53 -23.89 15.13 3.52
C GLU A 53 -23.02 13.94 3.13
N ALA A 54 -22.35 14.03 1.97
CA ALA A 54 -21.54 12.96 1.40
C ALA A 54 -20.62 12.39 2.48
N ILE A 55 -20.77 11.11 2.80
CA ILE A 55 -19.91 10.41 3.77
C ILE A 55 -18.47 10.50 3.26
N LYS A 56 -17.65 11.35 3.88
CA LYS A 56 -16.25 11.54 3.52
C LYS A 56 -15.52 10.20 3.67
N ARG A 57 -15.07 9.61 2.56
CA ARG A 57 -14.17 8.45 2.61
C ARG A 57 -12.85 8.87 3.26
N ILE A 58 -12.38 8.08 4.22
CA ILE A 58 -11.12 8.32 4.93
C ILE A 58 -10.01 7.62 4.16
N ALA A 59 -9.02 8.37 3.67
CA ALA A 59 -7.83 7.78 3.06
C ALA A 59 -6.87 7.35 4.18
N PHE A 60 -6.21 6.20 4.00
CA PHE A 60 -5.20 5.72 4.95
C PHE A 60 -3.96 6.65 4.97
N ASN A 61 -3.71 7.32 3.84
CA ASN A 61 -2.64 8.31 3.63
C ASN A 61 -3.24 9.67 3.26
N ASP A 62 -3.78 10.37 4.26
CA ASP A 62 -4.25 11.75 4.06
C ASP A 62 -3.11 12.71 3.67
N ASN A 63 -3.49 13.84 3.06
CA ASN A 63 -2.60 14.82 2.41
C ASN A 63 -1.26 15.04 3.14
N ILE A 64 -0.15 15.04 2.39
CA ILE A 64 1.17 15.34 2.94
C ILE A 64 1.33 16.85 3.12
N ASN A 65 1.44 17.31 4.38
CA ASN A 65 1.58 18.73 4.72
C ASN A 65 3.01 19.28 4.56
N ASP A 66 4.02 18.41 4.42
CA ASP A 66 5.43 18.79 4.33
C ASP A 66 6.08 18.23 3.05
N LEU A 67 5.47 18.56 1.90
CA LEU A 67 6.06 18.25 0.61
C LEU A 67 7.14 19.29 0.27
N ALA A 68 8.31 18.83 -0.17
CA ALA A 68 9.39 19.72 -0.61
C ALA A 68 8.87 20.70 -1.67
N LYS A 69 9.11 22.00 -1.49
CA LYS A 69 8.51 23.06 -2.32
C LYS A 69 8.74 22.88 -3.81
N GLU A 70 9.92 22.37 -4.19
CA GLU A 70 10.30 22.09 -5.57
C GLU A 70 9.42 21.03 -6.26
N LEU A 71 8.73 20.19 -5.48
CA LEU A 71 7.87 19.12 -5.98
C LEU A 71 6.45 19.64 -6.30
N ASN A 72 6.03 20.76 -5.71
CA ASN A 72 4.71 21.34 -5.96
C ASN A 72 4.47 21.69 -7.42
N LYS A 73 5.53 21.99 -8.19
CA LYS A 73 5.41 22.30 -9.63
C LYS A 73 4.94 21.11 -10.48
N PHE A 74 5.02 19.88 -9.96
CA PHE A 74 4.53 18.67 -10.63
C PHE A 74 3.09 18.29 -10.26
N ILE A 75 2.49 19.02 -9.30
CA ILE A 75 1.10 18.80 -8.89
C ILE A 75 0.23 19.80 -9.66
N HIS A 76 -0.57 19.27 -10.58
CA HIS A 76 -1.51 20.08 -11.36
C HIS A 76 -2.71 20.51 -10.50
N GLU A 77 -3.39 21.57 -10.94
CA GLU A 77 -4.62 22.05 -10.29
C GLU A 77 -5.67 20.93 -10.17
N GLY A 78 -6.37 20.90 -9.04
CA GLY A 78 -7.35 19.85 -8.73
C GLY A 78 -6.75 18.57 -8.13
N PHE A 79 -5.42 18.48 -7.99
CA PHE A 79 -4.75 17.35 -7.36
C PHE A 79 -4.01 17.73 -6.08
N THR A 80 -3.80 16.74 -5.22
CA THR A 80 -2.97 16.79 -4.01
C THR A 80 -2.11 15.54 -3.91
N ALA A 81 -0.91 15.65 -3.33
CA ALA A 81 -0.06 14.48 -3.06
C ALA A 81 -0.55 13.74 -1.80
N ILE A 82 -0.67 12.42 -1.91
CA ILE A 82 -0.96 11.49 -0.81
C ILE A 82 0.25 10.66 -0.41
N SER A 83 1.26 10.56 -1.28
CA SER A 83 2.53 9.90 -0.99
C SER A 83 3.68 10.63 -1.65
N SER A 84 4.83 10.64 -0.97
CA SER A 84 6.10 11.16 -1.47
C SER A 84 7.23 10.31 -0.88
N THR A 85 7.74 9.37 -1.67
CA THR A 85 8.86 8.51 -1.28
C THR A 85 10.10 8.95 -2.04
N SER A 86 11.23 9.13 -1.34
CA SER A 86 12.50 9.47 -1.96
C SER A 86 13.48 8.31 -1.96
N GLY A 87 14.42 8.31 -2.91
CA GLY A 87 15.46 7.30 -3.05
C GLY A 87 16.24 7.46 -4.34
N ASP A 88 17.13 6.52 -4.63
CA ASP A 88 17.91 6.49 -5.89
C ASP A 88 17.26 5.49 -6.85
N LEU A 89 16.48 6.00 -7.83
CA LEU A 89 15.64 5.20 -8.73
C LEU A 89 16.40 4.78 -9.98
N ASN A 90 17.24 5.65 -10.53
CA ASN A 90 18.01 5.41 -11.76
C ASN A 90 19.50 5.08 -11.50
N LYS A 91 19.92 5.01 -10.23
CA LYS A 91 21.29 4.65 -9.79
C LYS A 91 22.35 5.67 -10.17
N ASP A 92 22.00 6.94 -10.24
CA ASP A 92 22.94 8.04 -10.51
C ASP A 92 23.42 8.76 -9.24
N HIS A 93 22.95 8.32 -8.07
CA HIS A 93 23.24 8.89 -6.75
C HIS A 93 22.63 10.27 -6.45
N TYR A 94 21.79 10.81 -7.34
CA TYR A 94 20.92 11.92 -7.00
C TYR A 94 19.68 11.43 -6.24
N LEU A 95 19.09 12.33 -5.46
CA LEU A 95 17.87 12.04 -4.73
C LEU A 95 16.69 12.18 -5.70
N ASP A 96 15.98 11.09 -5.93
CA ASP A 96 14.76 11.03 -6.74
C ASP A 96 13.52 10.95 -5.86
N TYR A 97 12.36 11.16 -6.47
CA TYR A 97 11.06 11.04 -5.81
C TYR A 97 10.07 10.22 -6.63
N ILE A 98 9.25 9.43 -5.93
CA ILE A 98 7.96 8.97 -6.41
C ILE A 98 6.87 9.76 -5.69
N LEU A 99 6.00 10.41 -6.46
CA LEU A 99 4.80 11.07 -5.94
C LEU A 99 3.57 10.27 -6.34
N VAL A 100 2.65 10.09 -5.40
CA VAL A 100 1.30 9.60 -5.68
C VAL A 100 0.32 10.73 -5.44
N LEU A 101 -0.49 11.02 -6.45
CA LEU A 101 -1.48 12.08 -6.44
C LEU A 101 -2.90 11.51 -6.36
N LYS A 102 -3.81 12.30 -5.78
CA LYS A 102 -5.26 12.09 -5.88
C LYS A 102 -5.94 13.36 -6.36
N LYS A 103 -7.17 13.23 -6.87
CA LYS A 103 -8.06 14.38 -7.06
C LYS A 103 -8.52 14.92 -5.71
N ASN A 104 -8.68 16.23 -5.60
CA ASN A 104 -9.07 16.88 -4.35
C ASN A 104 -10.47 16.49 -3.86
N ASP A 105 -11.35 16.11 -4.78
CA ASP A 105 -12.72 15.65 -4.52
C ASP A 105 -12.85 14.12 -4.46
N GLU A 106 -11.74 13.38 -4.55
CA GLU A 106 -11.75 11.91 -4.59
C GLU A 106 -12.49 11.30 -3.40
N ALA A 107 -12.47 11.93 -2.22
CA ALA A 107 -13.13 11.43 -1.01
C ALA A 107 -14.66 11.62 -0.98
N THR A 108 -15.21 12.44 -1.88
CA THR A 108 -16.62 12.87 -1.86
C THR A 108 -17.44 12.43 -3.08
N VAL A 109 -16.79 12.02 -4.17
CA VAL A 109 -17.47 11.60 -5.41
C VAL A 109 -17.72 10.10 -5.42
N ILE A 110 -18.96 9.63 -5.42
CA ILE A 110 -19.24 8.18 -5.57
C ILE A 110 -18.69 7.74 -6.94
N HIS A 111 -17.78 6.77 -6.96
CA HIS A 111 -17.18 6.25 -8.18
C HIS A 111 -17.90 4.97 -8.60
N ASP A 112 -18.10 4.81 -9.90
CA ASP A 112 -18.55 3.55 -10.49
C ASP A 112 -17.33 2.63 -10.66
N ASP A 113 -17.51 1.32 -10.49
CA ASP A 113 -16.47 0.31 -10.68
C ASP A 113 -15.90 0.36 -12.11
N ASP A 114 -16.73 0.75 -13.08
CA ASP A 114 -16.35 0.92 -14.49
C ASP A 114 -15.54 2.21 -14.77
N SER A 115 -15.44 3.12 -13.80
CA SER A 115 -14.73 4.41 -13.95
C SER A 115 -13.99 4.84 -12.69
N PRO A 116 -13.03 4.04 -12.20
CA PRO A 116 -12.34 4.32 -10.94
C PRO A 116 -11.58 5.64 -11.01
N SER A 117 -11.62 6.41 -9.92
CA SER A 117 -10.80 7.61 -9.77
C SER A 117 -9.33 7.25 -9.86
N LYS A 118 -8.68 7.71 -10.94
CA LYS A 118 -7.27 7.45 -11.21
C LYS A 118 -6.40 8.25 -10.27
N ARG A 119 -5.35 7.60 -9.76
CA ARG A 119 -4.32 8.18 -8.90
C ARG A 119 -3.00 8.22 -9.66
N PRO A 120 -2.63 9.39 -10.23
CA PRO A 120 -1.36 9.51 -10.93
C PRO A 120 -0.18 9.18 -10.02
N LEU A 121 0.70 8.30 -10.47
CA LEU A 121 2.03 8.09 -9.90
C LEU A 121 3.08 8.72 -10.82
N LEU A 122 3.91 9.59 -10.26
CA LEU A 122 4.97 10.29 -10.96
C LEU A 122 6.33 9.77 -10.51
N ILE A 123 7.23 9.51 -11.46
CA ILE A 123 8.66 9.29 -11.22
C ILE A 123 9.39 10.60 -11.54
N LEU A 124 10.00 11.20 -10.53
CA LEU A 124 10.74 12.45 -10.64
C LEU A 124 12.23 12.20 -10.38
N LEU A 125 13.07 12.49 -11.37
CA LEU A 125 14.51 12.35 -11.23
C LEU A 125 15.14 13.65 -10.73
N GLY A 126 16.01 13.51 -9.73
CA GLY A 126 16.84 14.60 -9.24
C GLY A 126 17.95 14.95 -10.22
N LEU A 127 18.32 16.22 -10.24
CA LEU A 127 19.42 16.75 -11.04
C LEU A 127 20.52 17.33 -10.14
N ALA A 128 21.71 17.55 -10.70
CA ALA A 128 22.87 18.07 -9.99
C ALA A 128 22.62 19.43 -9.32
N ASP A 129 21.73 20.24 -9.88
CA ASP A 129 21.33 21.56 -9.36
C ASP A 129 20.23 21.49 -8.29
N LYS A 130 19.88 20.28 -7.82
CA LYS A 130 18.80 19.98 -6.86
C LYS A 130 17.40 20.30 -7.38
N THR A 131 17.25 20.49 -8.68
CA THR A 131 15.94 20.50 -9.32
C THR A 131 15.53 19.08 -9.70
N PHE A 132 14.28 18.94 -10.12
CA PHE A 132 13.73 17.66 -10.57
C PHE A 132 13.17 17.78 -11.98
N THR A 133 13.11 16.65 -12.68
CA THR A 133 12.40 16.46 -13.95
C THR A 133 11.42 15.28 -13.87
N LEU A 134 10.31 15.36 -14.59
CA LEU A 134 9.37 14.25 -14.72
C LEU A 134 9.94 13.21 -15.70
N ALA A 135 10.28 12.02 -15.21
CA ALA A 135 10.85 10.96 -16.03
C ALA A 135 9.78 9.99 -16.55
N ALA A 136 8.77 9.67 -15.74
CA ALA A 136 7.65 8.83 -16.16
C ALA A 136 6.39 9.09 -15.32
N LYS A 137 5.24 8.71 -15.87
CA LYS A 137 3.93 8.87 -15.23
C LYS A 137 3.04 7.66 -15.55
N SER A 138 2.26 7.21 -14.58
CA SER A 138 1.18 6.24 -14.79
C SER A 138 -0.09 6.69 -14.07
N GLU A 139 -1.22 6.58 -14.75
CA GLU A 139 -2.56 6.82 -14.19
C GLU A 139 -3.15 5.54 -13.57
N ASN A 140 -2.55 4.39 -13.85
CA ASN A 140 -3.14 3.08 -13.58
C ASN A 140 -2.23 2.19 -12.72
N ALA A 141 -1.20 2.74 -12.08
CA ALA A 141 -0.30 1.95 -11.23
C ALA A 141 -0.78 1.85 -9.76
N VAL A 142 -1.73 2.70 -9.36
CA VAL A 142 -2.24 2.79 -7.99
C VAL A 142 -3.76 2.63 -8.01
N TYR A 143 -4.27 1.80 -7.09
CA TYR A 143 -5.71 1.60 -6.92
C TYR A 143 -6.42 2.86 -6.38
N CYS A 144 -7.67 3.03 -6.79
CA CYS A 144 -8.56 4.10 -6.36
C CYS A 144 -8.93 4.00 -4.87
N ILE A 145 -9.47 5.09 -4.29
CA ILE A 145 -9.79 5.19 -2.85
C ILE A 145 -10.79 4.13 -2.34
N ASP A 146 -11.65 3.60 -3.19
CA ASP A 146 -12.70 2.64 -2.84
C ASP A 146 -12.46 1.24 -3.42
N CYS A 147 -11.32 1.04 -4.08
CA CYS A 147 -10.93 -0.22 -4.69
C CYS A 147 -10.50 -1.30 -3.68
N GLY A 148 -10.51 -1.02 -2.37
CA GLY A 148 -10.09 -1.94 -1.30
C GLY A 148 -11.22 -2.72 -0.63
N GLY A 149 -12.46 -2.61 -1.11
CA GLY A 149 -13.61 -3.29 -0.52
C GLY A 149 -14.00 -2.73 0.86
N MET A 150 -14.35 -3.60 1.82
CA MET A 150 -14.72 -3.15 3.18
C MET A 150 -13.54 -2.53 3.95
N MET A 151 -12.30 -2.80 3.53
CA MET A 151 -11.10 -2.17 4.11
C MET A 151 -10.90 -0.71 3.66
N GLY A 152 -11.64 -0.23 2.66
CA GLY A 152 -11.56 1.16 2.20
C GLY A 152 -10.43 1.39 1.21
N ASP A 153 -9.58 2.38 1.48
CA ASP A 153 -8.46 2.77 0.60
C ASP A 153 -7.38 1.68 0.58
N PRO A 154 -7.14 1.03 -0.57
CA PRO A 154 -6.19 -0.06 -0.64
C PRO A 154 -4.73 0.40 -0.76
N PHE A 155 -4.44 1.66 -1.07
CA PHE A 155 -3.07 2.13 -1.23
C PHE A 155 -2.35 2.23 0.11
N VAL A 156 -1.29 1.46 0.30
CA VAL A 156 -0.52 1.41 1.56
C VAL A 156 0.67 2.35 1.49
N GLU A 157 1.62 2.12 0.58
CA GLU A 157 2.82 2.93 0.42
C GLU A 157 3.55 2.67 -0.90
N VAL A 158 4.60 3.46 -1.13
CA VAL A 158 5.61 3.16 -2.14
C VAL A 158 6.96 2.99 -1.44
N VAL A 159 7.64 1.87 -1.73
CA VAL A 159 8.96 1.56 -1.19
C VAL A 159 10.00 1.61 -2.30
N ILE A 160 11.09 2.37 -2.12
CA ILE A 160 12.21 2.44 -3.06
C ILE A 160 13.42 1.68 -2.50
N LYS A 161 14.02 0.78 -3.30
CA LYS A 161 15.22 0.03 -2.89
C LYS A 161 16.05 -0.38 -4.10
N ASN A 162 17.31 0.08 -4.17
CA ASN A 162 18.32 -0.38 -5.13
C ASN A 162 17.88 -0.28 -6.62
N GLY A 163 17.24 0.82 -7.01
CA GLY A 163 16.67 1.02 -8.35
C GLY A 163 15.43 0.18 -8.66
N TYR A 164 14.78 -0.36 -7.63
CA TYR A 164 13.43 -0.91 -7.67
C TYR A 164 12.52 0.02 -6.90
N PHE A 165 11.25 0.05 -7.29
CA PHE A 165 10.20 0.53 -6.43
C PHE A 165 9.03 -0.44 -6.42
N THR A 166 8.36 -0.55 -5.27
CA THR A 166 7.17 -1.37 -5.09
C THR A 166 6.02 -0.48 -4.64
N ILE A 167 4.87 -0.65 -5.26
CA ILE A 167 3.60 -0.06 -4.83
C ILE A 167 2.86 -1.15 -4.05
N GLU A 168 2.59 -0.90 -2.78
CA GLU A 168 1.97 -1.86 -1.89
C GLU A 168 0.49 -1.54 -1.71
N HIS A 169 -0.33 -2.58 -1.86
CA HIS A 169 -1.77 -2.47 -1.68
C HIS A 169 -2.28 -3.55 -0.74
N TYR A 170 -3.33 -3.20 0.02
CA TYR A 170 -3.99 -4.11 0.94
C TYR A 170 -5.49 -3.81 0.99
N GLY A 171 -6.32 -4.84 0.87
CA GLY A 171 -7.76 -4.66 0.90
C GLY A 171 -8.54 -5.92 1.26
N GLY A 172 -9.82 -5.89 0.94
CA GLY A 172 -10.75 -7.02 1.08
C GLY A 172 -11.83 -6.78 2.14
N SER A 173 -12.25 -7.88 2.77
CA SER A 173 -13.23 -7.91 3.85
C SER A 173 -12.87 -9.02 4.86
N ALA A 174 -13.73 -10.03 5.02
CA ALA A 174 -13.38 -11.25 5.74
C ALA A 174 -12.21 -11.98 5.04
N TRP A 175 -12.22 -12.02 3.72
CA TRP A 175 -11.05 -12.36 2.91
C TRP A 175 -10.24 -11.10 2.64
N ARG A 176 -9.00 -11.11 3.11
CA ARG A 176 -8.03 -10.03 2.92
C ARG A 176 -7.11 -10.38 1.77
N TRP A 177 -6.57 -9.36 1.15
CA TRP A 177 -5.58 -9.51 0.10
C TRP A 177 -4.48 -8.46 0.19
N THR A 178 -3.29 -8.82 -0.28
CA THR A 178 -2.21 -7.88 -0.61
C THR A 178 -1.92 -7.97 -2.10
N ARG A 179 -1.50 -6.86 -2.71
CA ARG A 179 -1.01 -6.84 -4.09
C ARG A 179 0.17 -5.87 -4.21
N ASN A 180 1.36 -6.44 -4.29
CA ASN A 180 2.62 -5.72 -4.32
C ASN A 180 3.21 -5.73 -5.73
N ILE A 181 3.25 -4.57 -6.36
CA ILE A 181 3.64 -4.40 -7.76
C ILE A 181 5.01 -3.75 -7.79
N THR A 182 6.03 -4.50 -8.22
CA THR A 182 7.41 -4.01 -8.26
C THR A 182 7.83 -3.69 -9.68
N PHE A 183 8.39 -2.50 -9.86
CA PHE A 183 9.09 -2.08 -11.07
C PHE A 183 10.59 -2.00 -10.83
N LYS A 184 11.36 -2.19 -11.89
CA LYS A 184 12.81 -2.18 -11.86
C LYS A 184 13.34 -1.25 -12.96
N TYR A 185 14.31 -0.43 -12.59
CA TYR A 185 15.11 0.35 -13.55
C TYR A 185 16.02 -0.55 -14.39
N ASP A 186 15.96 -0.39 -15.70
CA ASP A 186 16.86 -0.99 -16.68
C ASP A 186 17.82 0.09 -17.20
N ALA A 187 19.09 0.00 -16.81
CA ALA A 187 20.11 0.97 -17.19
C ALA A 187 20.45 0.96 -18.69
N LYS A 188 20.15 -0.12 -19.43
CA LYS A 188 20.39 -0.16 -20.88
C LYS A 188 19.34 0.64 -21.64
N GLU A 189 18.12 0.62 -21.14
CA GLU A 189 16.97 1.29 -21.74
C GLU A 189 16.68 2.65 -21.09
N ASN A 190 17.37 2.98 -19.99
CA ASN A 190 17.15 4.17 -19.19
C ASN A 190 15.67 4.33 -18.78
N TYR A 191 15.04 3.23 -18.34
CA TYR A 191 13.60 3.20 -18.08
C TYR A 191 13.18 2.13 -17.05
N TRP A 192 11.97 2.25 -16.49
CA TRP A 192 11.41 1.30 -15.50
C TRP A 192 10.43 0.33 -16.15
N PHE A 193 10.59 -0.96 -15.84
CA PHE A 193 9.73 -2.02 -16.33
C PHE A 193 9.14 -2.82 -15.18
N LEU A 194 7.94 -3.36 -15.37
CA LEU A 194 7.33 -4.29 -14.44
C LEU A 194 8.28 -5.47 -14.23
N HIS A 195 8.57 -5.75 -12.96
CA HIS A 195 9.54 -6.76 -12.55
C HIS A 195 8.86 -7.98 -11.97
N LYS A 196 7.90 -7.76 -11.06
CA LYS A 196 7.11 -8.80 -10.42
C LYS A 196 5.82 -8.25 -9.84
N ILE A 197 4.81 -9.11 -9.71
CA ILE A 197 3.61 -8.88 -8.92
C ILE A 197 3.55 -10.03 -7.92
N ILE A 198 3.37 -9.70 -6.64
CA ILE A 198 3.11 -10.68 -5.58
C ILE A 198 1.75 -10.37 -5.01
N SER A 199 0.87 -11.36 -5.02
CA SER A 199 -0.46 -11.25 -4.44
C SER A 199 -0.62 -12.29 -3.34
N GLU A 200 -1.19 -11.90 -2.22
CA GLU A 200 -1.53 -12.81 -1.13
C GLU A 200 -3.02 -12.72 -0.83
N SER A 201 -3.63 -13.82 -0.40
CA SER A 201 -4.99 -13.81 0.13
C SER A 201 -5.11 -14.74 1.33
N PHE A 202 -5.85 -14.30 2.34
CA PHE A 202 -6.09 -15.05 3.56
C PHE A 202 -7.43 -14.68 4.19
N HIS A 203 -8.00 -15.62 4.94
CA HIS A 203 -9.22 -15.37 5.70
C HIS A 203 -8.84 -14.74 7.06
N ALA A 204 -9.45 -13.63 7.45
CA ALA A 204 -9.01 -12.84 8.62
C ALA A 204 -9.03 -13.62 9.96
N PRO A 205 -10.03 -14.46 10.25
CA PRO A 205 -10.00 -15.40 11.38
C PRO A 205 -8.92 -16.50 11.32
N ASP A 206 -8.35 -16.74 10.15
CA ASP A 206 -7.41 -17.83 9.88
C ASP A 206 -6.18 -17.30 9.11
N SER A 207 -5.54 -16.27 9.69
CA SER A 207 -4.50 -15.49 9.03
C SER A 207 -3.17 -16.23 8.82
N GLU A 208 -3.04 -17.44 9.36
CA GLU A 208 -1.86 -18.29 9.15
C GLU A 208 -1.92 -19.03 7.80
N ASN A 209 -3.13 -19.23 7.27
CA ASN A 209 -3.35 -19.90 6.00
C ASN A 209 -3.40 -18.87 4.86
N VAL A 210 -2.22 -18.53 4.35
CA VAL A 210 -2.02 -17.57 3.27
C VAL A 210 -1.81 -18.28 1.92
N ALA A 211 -2.62 -17.93 0.93
CA ALA A 211 -2.37 -18.28 -0.47
C ALA A 211 -1.54 -17.16 -1.11
N THR A 212 -0.44 -17.51 -1.77
CA THR A 212 0.45 -16.55 -2.44
C THR A 212 0.61 -16.89 -3.92
N THR A 213 0.46 -15.91 -4.79
CA THR A 213 0.82 -15.99 -6.21
C THR A 213 1.94 -15.02 -6.54
N MET A 214 2.74 -15.38 -7.54
CA MET A 214 3.83 -14.53 -8.02
C MET A 214 3.87 -14.57 -9.54
N GLU A 215 3.75 -13.40 -10.14
CA GLU A 215 3.92 -13.19 -11.57
C GLU A 215 5.22 -12.45 -11.83
N THR A 216 5.86 -12.80 -12.94
CA THR A 216 7.17 -12.30 -13.35
C THR A 216 7.18 -11.97 -14.82
N LYS A 217 8.33 -11.48 -15.31
CA LYS A 217 8.57 -11.25 -16.74
C LYS A 217 8.20 -12.44 -17.64
N LYS A 218 8.18 -13.67 -17.12
CA LYS A 218 7.76 -14.87 -17.87
C LYS A 218 6.27 -14.86 -18.21
N ASP A 219 5.46 -14.27 -17.34
CA ASP A 219 4.00 -14.29 -17.39
C ASP A 219 3.49 -13.08 -18.19
N PHE A 220 4.01 -11.88 -17.91
CA PHE A 220 3.56 -10.64 -18.54
C PHE A 220 4.51 -10.08 -19.64
N GLY A 221 5.64 -10.73 -19.91
CA GLY A 221 6.63 -10.21 -20.86
C GLY A 221 7.33 -8.93 -20.37
N LYS A 222 7.58 -7.97 -21.28
CA LYS A 222 8.23 -6.69 -20.95
C LYS A 222 7.20 -5.57 -20.95
N VAL A 223 6.78 -5.12 -19.78
CA VAL A 223 5.78 -4.06 -19.61
C VAL A 223 6.44 -2.78 -19.10
N PRO A 224 6.48 -1.69 -19.89
CA PRO A 224 6.93 -0.38 -19.41
C PRO A 224 6.01 0.15 -18.30
N PHE A 225 6.56 0.90 -17.34
CA PHE A 225 5.81 1.46 -16.21
C PHE A 225 4.50 2.18 -16.63
N GLU A 226 4.56 3.06 -17.63
CA GLU A 226 3.41 3.80 -18.15
C GLU A 226 2.33 2.94 -18.83
N LYS A 227 2.65 1.69 -19.19
CA LYS A 227 1.73 0.76 -19.85
C LYS A 227 1.11 -0.24 -18.90
N PHE A 228 1.63 -0.35 -17.68
CA PHE A 228 1.01 -1.17 -16.66
C PHE A 228 -0.36 -0.60 -16.29
N ASP A 229 -1.34 -1.49 -16.14
CA ASP A 229 -2.71 -1.14 -15.82
C ASP A 229 -3.25 -2.08 -14.75
N ILE A 230 -3.40 -1.57 -13.54
CA ILE A 230 -3.84 -2.33 -12.37
C ILE A 230 -5.32 -2.76 -12.47
N TYR A 231 -6.09 -2.16 -13.38
CA TYR A 231 -7.52 -2.38 -13.57
C TYR A 231 -7.85 -3.32 -14.72
N LYS A 232 -6.85 -3.80 -15.46
CA LYS A 232 -7.08 -4.85 -16.45
C LYS A 232 -7.26 -6.19 -15.74
N GLU A 233 -8.34 -6.88 -16.09
CA GLU A 233 -8.49 -8.30 -15.76
C GLU A 233 -7.43 -9.10 -16.53
N ASP A 234 -6.84 -10.09 -15.85
CA ASP A 234 -5.91 -11.05 -16.44
C ASP A 234 -6.62 -12.07 -17.36
#